data_AF-A0A7V9ZQ60-F1
#
_entry.id   AF-A0A7V9ZQ60-F1
#
_cell.length_a   1.000
_cell.length_b   1.000
_cell.length_c   1.000
_cell.angle_alpha   90.00
_cell.angle_beta   90.00
_cell.angle_gamma   90.00
#
_symmetry.space_group_name_H-M   'P 1'
#
loop_
_entity.id
_entity.type
_entity.pdbx_description
1 polymer ?
#
loop_
_entity_poly.entity_id
_entity_poly.type
_entity_poly.pdbx_seq_one_letter_code
_entity_poly.pdbx_strand_id
1 'polypeptide(L)'
;MPDIFNVGEEVETALNENFAIVALESTVIAHGLPRPQNLETAQRLEQIVRDCHAVPATIAVLKGVLHVGLNTEQLEYIAQSEDVHKLSRRDLPVVVANKWD
;
A
#
# COMPACT_ATOMS: atom_id res chain seq x y z
N MET A 1 -21.80 5.26 5.52
CA MET A 1 -20.79 4.25 5.86
C MET A 1 -19.62 5.01 6.48
N PRO A 2 -18.93 4.49 7.51
CA PRO A 2 -17.66 5.08 7.91
C PRO A 2 -16.74 5.13 6.69
N ASP A 3 -15.91 6.16 6.61
CA ASP A 3 -14.94 6.25 5.52
C ASP A 3 -13.94 5.09 5.67
N ILE A 4 -13.98 4.15 4.73
CA ILE A 4 -13.12 2.97 4.74
C ILE A 4 -11.88 3.19 3.86
N PHE A 5 -11.78 4.34 3.18
CA PHE A 5 -10.65 4.70 2.36
C PHE A 5 -9.81 5.76 3.07
N ASN A 6 -8.49 5.60 2.98
CA ASN A 6 -7.54 6.63 3.32
C ASN A 6 -6.63 6.80 2.10
N VAL A 7 -6.74 7.95 1.45
CA VAL A 7 -5.87 8.31 0.32
C VAL A 7 -4.71 9.11 0.91
N GLY A 8 -3.48 8.66 0.68
CA GLY A 8 -2.30 9.38 1.15
C GLY A 8 -2.19 10.76 0.49
N GLU A 9 -1.65 11.73 1.23
CA GLU A 9 -1.62 13.15 0.82
C GLU A 9 -1.00 13.37 -0.57
N GLU A 10 0.07 12.63 -0.89
CA GLU A 10 0.73 12.72 -2.19
C GLU A 10 -0.16 12.23 -3.32
N VAL A 11 -0.89 11.12 -3.11
CA VAL A 11 -1.83 10.57 -4.09
C VAL A 11 -3.04 11.49 -4.24
N GLU A 12 -3.55 12.05 -3.14
CA GLU A 12 -4.65 13.01 -3.18
C GLU A 12 -4.28 14.27 -3.98
N THR A 13 -3.06 14.79 -3.77
CA THR A 13 -2.52 15.90 -4.56
C THR A 13 -2.41 15.53 -6.03
N ALA A 14 -1.85 14.35 -6.33
CA ALA A 14 -1.70 13.86 -7.70
C ALA A 14 -3.04 13.72 -8.44
N LEU A 15 -4.08 13.24 -7.74
CA LEU A 15 -5.44 13.15 -8.28
C LEU A 15 -6.01 14.54 -8.59
N ASN A 16 -5.86 15.50 -7.67
CA ASN A 16 -6.37 16.86 -7.85
C ASN A 16 -5.66 17.61 -8.97
N GLU A 17 -4.37 17.35 -9.16
CA GLU A 17 -3.53 17.98 -10.19
C GLU A 17 -3.48 17.20 -11.51
N ASN A 18 -4.21 16.09 -11.62
CA ASN A 18 -4.20 15.19 -12.79
C ASN A 18 -2.81 14.67 -13.18
N PHE A 19 -1.96 14.40 -12.18
CA PHE A 19 -0.71 13.69 -12.41
C PHE A 19 -0.94 12.19 -12.62
N ALA A 20 -0.02 11.55 -13.34
CA ALA A 20 -0.03 10.11 -13.51
C ALA A 20 0.24 9.42 -12.17
N ILE A 21 -0.57 8.41 -11.84
CA ILE A 21 -0.44 7.61 -10.62
C ILE A 21 -0.27 6.15 -11.02
N VAL A 22 0.66 5.46 -10.36
CA VAL A 22 0.90 4.02 -10.56
C VAL A 22 0.60 3.28 -9.25
N ALA A 23 -0.42 2.44 -9.26
CA ALA A 23 -0.75 1.58 -8.13
C ALA A 23 0.27 0.43 -8.00
N LEU A 24 0.71 0.14 -6.77
CA LEU A 24 1.61 -0.96 -6.44
C LEU A 24 0.97 -1.85 -5.37
N GLU A 25 1.18 -3.18 -5.44
CA GLU A 25 0.58 -4.13 -4.49
C GLU A 25 1.47 -4.37 -3.25
N SER A 26 0.84 -4.66 -2.11
CA SER A 26 1.51 -5.01 -0.85
C SER A 26 1.79 -6.50 -0.66
N THR A 27 1.05 -7.39 -1.34
CA THR A 27 1.16 -8.85 -1.11
C THR A 27 2.55 -9.38 -1.44
N VAL A 28 3.19 -8.89 -2.51
CA VAL A 28 4.56 -9.27 -2.86
C VAL A 28 5.57 -8.82 -1.80
N ILE A 29 5.30 -7.70 -1.12
CA ILE A 29 6.14 -7.13 -0.06
C ILE A 29 6.01 -7.97 1.22
N ALA A 30 4.78 -8.30 1.64
CA ALA A 30 4.54 -9.04 2.88
C ALA A 30 4.87 -10.54 2.75
N HIS A 31 4.62 -11.15 1.59
CA HIS A 31 4.62 -12.62 1.45
C HIS A 31 5.39 -13.15 0.23
N GLY A 32 5.75 -12.29 -0.73
CA GLY A 32 6.33 -12.72 -2.00
C GLY A 32 7.87 -12.73 -2.02
N LEU A 33 8.50 -11.88 -1.22
CA LEU A 33 9.94 -11.67 -1.20
C LEU A 33 10.54 -11.90 0.19
N PRO A 34 11.78 -12.40 0.28
CA PRO A 34 12.47 -12.52 1.56
C PRO A 34 12.83 -11.15 2.14
N ARG A 35 12.98 -11.08 3.47
CA ARG A 35 13.53 -9.91 4.16
C ARG A 35 15.08 -9.94 4.09
N PRO A 36 15.76 -8.79 3.90
CA PRO A 36 15.22 -7.42 3.77
C PRO A 36 14.84 -7.03 2.32
N GLN A 37 15.01 -7.94 1.34
CA GLN A 37 14.83 -7.63 -0.08
C GLN A 37 13.41 -7.15 -0.41
N ASN A 38 12.41 -7.55 0.36
CA ASN A 38 11.03 -7.10 0.20
C ASN A 38 10.88 -5.58 0.34
N LEU A 39 11.43 -4.99 1.41
CA LEU A 39 11.39 -3.55 1.65
C LEU A 39 12.24 -2.80 0.64
N GLU A 40 13.47 -3.28 0.39
CA GLU A 40 14.37 -2.68 -0.61
C GLU A 40 13.74 -2.65 -2.00
N THR A 41 13.05 -3.73 -2.38
CA THR A 41 12.35 -3.82 -3.67
C THR A 41 11.17 -2.87 -3.71
N ALA A 42 10.37 -2.78 -2.64
CA ALA A 42 9.23 -1.87 -2.58
C ALA A 42 9.68 -0.41 -2.76
N GLN A 43 10.68 0.03 -1.98
CA GLN A 43 11.25 1.37 -2.06
C GLN A 43 11.83 1.66 -3.45
N ARG A 44 12.53 0.67 -4.05
CA ARG A 44 13.07 0.80 -5.40
C ARG A 44 11.97 0.94 -6.47
N LEU A 45 10.88 0.18 -6.34
CA LEU A 45 9.74 0.29 -7.26
C LEU A 45 9.08 1.66 -7.16
N GLU A 46 8.86 2.18 -5.95
CA GLU A 46 8.36 3.54 -5.76
C GLU A 46 9.29 4.58 -6.38
N GLN A 47 10.60 4.43 -6.21
CA GLN A 47 11.57 5.34 -6.83
C GLN A 47 11.53 5.28 -8.37
N ILE A 48 11.42 4.09 -8.96
CA ILE A 48 11.32 3.94 -10.43
C ILE A 48 10.07 4.65 -10.97
N VAL A 49 8.94 4.57 -10.27
CA VAL A 49 7.72 5.30 -10.64
C VAL A 49 7.96 6.82 -10.62
N ARG A 50 8.63 7.33 -9.57
CA ARG A 50 9.00 8.75 -9.46
C ARG A 50 9.94 9.20 -10.57
N ASP A 51 10.94 8.38 -10.91
CA ASP A 51 11.89 8.64 -11.99
C ASP A 51 11.18 8.71 -13.35
N CYS A 52 10.02 8.07 -13.48
CA CYS A 52 9.14 8.14 -14.66
C CYS A 52 8.11 9.28 -14.60
N HIS A 53 8.27 10.25 -13.68
CA HIS A 53 7.39 11.40 -13.49
C HIS A 53 5.93 11.02 -13.14
N ALA A 54 5.75 9.91 -12.44
CA ALA A 54 4.47 9.47 -11.89
C ALA A 54 4.54 9.37 -10.36
N VAL A 55 3.39 9.36 -9.71
CA VAL A 55 3.25 9.20 -8.26
C VAL A 55 2.96 7.73 -7.92
N PRO A 56 3.79 7.07 -7.10
CA PRO A 56 3.51 5.72 -6.65
C PRO A 56 2.38 5.72 -5.61
N ALA A 57 1.49 4.73 -5.73
CA ALA A 57 0.43 4.48 -4.77
C ALA A 57 0.49 3.01 -4.33
N THR A 58 1.38 2.69 -3.38
CA THR A 58 1.36 1.37 -2.74
C THR A 58 0.07 1.22 -1.94
N ILE A 59 -0.65 0.12 -2.16
CA ILE A 59 -1.98 -0.13 -1.57
C ILE A 59 -1.89 -1.27 -0.57
N ALA A 60 -2.46 -1.06 0.62
CA ALA A 60 -2.65 -2.08 1.64
C ALA A 60 -3.93 -1.83 2.43
N VAL A 61 -4.37 -2.83 3.20
CA VAL A 61 -5.36 -2.61 4.26
C VAL A 61 -4.60 -2.50 5.56
N LEU A 62 -4.92 -1.51 6.38
CA LEU A 62 -4.34 -1.35 7.72
C LEU A 62 -5.49 -1.10 8.70
N LYS A 63 -5.63 -1.97 9.70
CA LYS A 63 -6.66 -1.91 10.75
C LYS A 63 -8.07 -1.81 10.16
N GLY A 64 -8.29 -2.52 9.05
CA GLY A 64 -9.55 -2.51 8.29
C GLY A 64 -9.79 -1.26 7.43
N VAL A 65 -8.81 -0.37 7.27
CA VAL A 65 -8.88 0.82 6.41
C VAL A 65 -8.09 0.56 5.13
N LEU A 66 -8.68 0.82 3.97
CA LEU A 66 -8.02 0.68 2.67
C LEU A 66 -7.16 1.92 2.41
N HIS A 67 -5.85 1.74 2.46
CA HIS A 67 -4.89 2.81 2.18
C HIS A 67 -4.49 2.81 0.71
N VAL A 68 -4.50 4.00 0.09
CA VAL A 68 -4.02 4.24 -1.27
C VAL A 68 -2.86 5.23 -1.20
N GLY A 69 -1.64 4.72 -1.31
CA GLY A 69 -0.42 5.47 -1.03
C GLY A 69 -0.03 5.31 0.44
N LEU A 70 0.92 4.41 0.69
CA LEU A 70 1.51 4.23 2.02
C LEU A 70 2.60 5.27 2.27
N ASN A 71 2.73 5.70 3.52
CA ASN A 71 3.93 6.40 3.96
C ASN A 71 5.06 5.40 4.28
N THR A 72 6.26 5.92 4.54
CA THR A 72 7.45 5.11 4.83
C THR A 72 7.24 4.14 6.00
N GLU A 73 6.65 4.60 7.10
CA GLU A 73 6.42 3.79 8.30
C GLU A 73 5.44 2.64 8.05
N GLN A 74 4.39 2.90 7.27
CA GLN A 74 3.40 1.91 6.87
C GLN A 74 4.01 0.87 5.91
N LEU A 75 4.84 1.32 4.97
CA LEU A 75 5.56 0.43 4.05
C LEU A 75 6.52 -0.50 4.80
N GLU A 76 7.27 0.05 5.75
CA GLU A 76 8.15 -0.70 6.64
C GLU A 76 7.38 -1.71 7.49
N TYR A 77 6.24 -1.29 8.05
CA TYR A 77 5.34 -2.16 8.80
C TYR A 77 4.90 -3.37 7.96
N ILE A 78 4.41 -3.15 6.73
CA ILE A 78 4.00 -4.22 5.81
C ILE A 78 5.16 -5.18 5.49
N ALA A 79 6.38 -4.65 5.33
CA ALA A 79 7.53 -5.48 5.02
C ALA A 79 8.04 -6.32 6.21
N GLN A 80 7.84 -5.84 7.44
CA GLN A 80 8.43 -6.45 8.65
C GLN A 80 7.44 -7.25 9.48
N SER A 81 6.16 -6.92 9.43
CA SER A 81 5.13 -7.57 10.25
C SER A 81 4.87 -9.01 9.80
N GLU A 82 4.68 -9.91 10.77
CA GLU A 82 4.22 -11.29 10.52
C GLU A 82 2.69 -11.41 10.62
N ASP A 83 2.02 -10.38 11.13
CA ASP A 83 0.58 -10.33 11.38
C ASP A 83 -0.22 -9.75 10.19
N VAL A 84 0.41 -9.62 9.01
CA VAL A 84 -0.24 -9.16 7.79
C VAL A 84 -0.90 -10.34 7.08
N HIS A 85 -2.16 -10.18 6.71
CA HIS A 85 -2.91 -11.20 5.98
C HIS A 85 -2.73 -11.04 4.46
N LYS A 86 -2.58 -12.15 3.76
CA LYS A 86 -2.66 -12.18 2.30
C LYS A 86 -4.13 -12.02 1.87
N LEU A 87 -4.45 -10.92 1.20
CA LEU A 87 -5.84 -10.58 0.84
C LEU A 87 -6.13 -10.78 -0.64
N SER A 88 -7.32 -11.30 -0.93
CA SER A 88 -7.97 -11.24 -2.23
C SER A 88 -9.34 -10.56 -2.09
N ARG A 89 -10.06 -10.41 -3.21
CA ARG A 89 -11.35 -9.71 -3.27
C ARG A 89 -12.39 -10.24 -2.27
N ARG A 90 -12.39 -11.55 -2.01
CA ARG A 90 -13.33 -12.20 -1.08
C ARG A 90 -13.02 -11.87 0.39
N ASP A 91 -11.79 -11.47 0.68
CA ASP A 91 -11.29 -11.26 2.03
C ASP A 91 -11.52 -9.79 2.47
N LEU A 92 -11.64 -8.85 1.52
CA LEU A 92 -11.83 -7.41 1.81
C LEU A 92 -12.99 -7.12 2.79
N PRO A 93 -14.20 -7.67 2.64
CA PRO A 93 -15.28 -7.40 3.61
C PRO A 93 -14.95 -7.90 5.01
N VAL A 94 -14.23 -9.02 5.12
CA VAL A 94 -13.86 -9.66 6.39
C VAL A 94 -12.79 -8.83 7.11
N VAL A 95 -11.77 -8.38 6.39
CA VAL A 95 -10.67 -7.59 6.93
C VAL A 95 -11.16 -6.23 7.43
N VAL A 96 -12.02 -5.57 6.66
CA VAL A 96 -12.64 -4.29 7.06
C VAL A 96 -13.50 -4.48 8.32
N ALA A 97 -14.33 -5.53 8.37
CA ALA A 97 -15.20 -5.78 9.52
C ALA A 97 -14.41 -6.14 10.80
N ASN A 98 -13.33 -6.91 10.69
CA ASN A 98 -12.53 -7.36 11.82
C ASN A 98 -11.34 -6.45 12.16
N LYS A 99 -11.10 -5.40 11.35
CA LYS A 99 -9.98 -4.47 11.50
C LYS A 99 -8.61 -5.15 11.44
N TRP A 100 -8.45 -6.07 10.49
CA TRP A 100 -7.17 -6.72 10.21
C TRP A 100 -6.29 -5.88 9.28
N ASP A 101 -5.02 -6.25 9.21
CA ASP A 101 -4.01 -5.72 8.28
C ASP A 101 -3.82 -6.69 7.09
#